data_AF-A0A6P2GJS8-F1
#
_entry.id   AF-A0A6P2GJS8-F1
#
_cell.length_a   1.000
_cell.length_b   1.000
_cell.length_c   1.000
_cell.angle_alpha   90.00
_cell.angle_beta   90.00
_cell.angle_gamma   90.00
#
_symmetry.space_group_name_H-M   'P 1'
#
loop_
_entity.id
_entity.type
_entity.pdbx_description
1 polymer ?
#
loop_
_entity_poly.entity_id
_entity_poly.type
_entity_poly.pdbx_seq_one_letter_code
_entity_poly.pdbx_strand_id
1 'polypeptide(L)' 'MYEPITPYAKQFDNLSALVRDPAAAPTIEKIQRALVEVAENINNAAPGSDTDNRNRATLYRGLLAASRVIHQIRQA' A
#
# COMPACT_ATOMS: atom_id res chain seq x y z
N MET A 1 4.40 -4.18 11.60
CA MET A 1 4.10 -4.53 10.19
C MET A 1 3.44 -3.39 9.41
N TYR A 2 2.37 -2.77 9.93
CA TYR A 2 1.55 -1.76 9.23
C TYR A 2 1.92 -0.31 9.56
N GLU A 3 2.91 -0.08 10.41
CA GLU A 3 3.33 1.24 10.89
C GLU A 3 3.67 2.21 9.73
N PRO A 4 4.28 1.78 8.61
CA PRO A 4 4.56 2.69 7.49
C PRO A 4 3.31 3.32 6.87
N ILE A 5 2.16 2.64 6.90
CA ILE A 5 0.92 3.15 6.26
C ILE A 5 0.04 3.95 7.23
N THR A 6 0.19 3.77 8.55
CA THR A 6 -0.61 4.42 9.59
C THR A 6 -0.72 5.96 9.46
N PRO A 7 0.36 6.71 9.15
CA PRO A 7 0.27 8.17 9.00
C PRO A 7 -0.67 8.63 7.89
N TYR A 8 -0.99 7.74 6.94
CA TYR A 8 -1.81 8.03 5.78
C TYR A 8 -3.26 7.52 5.90
N ALA A 9 -3.68 7.04 7.08
CA ALA A 9 -5.00 6.44 7.27
C ALA A 9 -6.15 7.35 6.79
N LYS A 10 -6.11 8.63 7.15
CA LYS A 10 -7.15 9.62 6.79
C LYS A 10 -7.21 9.90 5.28
N GLN A 11 -6.12 9.68 4.55
CA GLN A 11 -6.04 9.88 3.12
C GLN A 11 -6.81 8.80 2.36
N PHE A 12 -7.04 7.63 2.96
CA PHE A 12 -7.86 6.57 2.37
C PHE A 12 -9.35 6.89 2.40
N ASP A 13 -9.82 7.71 3.34
CA ASP A 13 -11.24 8.13 3.42
C ASP A 13 -11.71 8.83 2.14
N ASN A 14 -10.80 9.52 1.44
CA ASN A 14 -11.08 10.15 0.16
C ASN A 14 -9.91 10.02 -0.83
N LEU A 15 -9.48 8.77 -1.06
CA LEU A 15 -8.36 8.49 -1.96
C LEU A 15 -8.62 8.99 -3.39
N SER A 16 -9.87 8.93 -3.86
CA SER A 16 -10.23 9.36 -5.23
C SER A 16 -9.97 10.85 -5.48
N ALA A 17 -10.31 11.71 -4.50
CA ALA A 17 -10.03 13.14 -4.61
C ALA A 17 -8.54 13.41 -4.50
N LEU A 18 -7.84 12.70 -3.59
CA LEU A 18 -6.41 12.86 -3.39
C LEU A 18 -5.59 12.51 -4.64
N VAL A 19 -5.93 11.41 -5.34
CA VAL A 19 -5.19 10.98 -6.54
C VAL A 19 -5.39 11.95 -7.72
N ARG A 20 -6.53 12.67 -7.76
CA ARG A 20 -6.84 13.65 -8.81
C ARG A 20 -6.25 15.04 -8.53
N ASP A 21 -5.78 15.31 -7.32
CA ASP A 21 -5.17 16.58 -6.95
C ASP A 21 -3.69 16.62 -7.40
N PRO A 22 -3.30 17.50 -8.34
CA PRO A 22 -1.92 17.63 -8.78
C PRO A 22 -0.96 18.03 -7.65
N ALA A 23 -1.44 18.79 -6.66
CA ALA A 23 -0.63 19.21 -5.52
C ALA A 23 -0.37 18.07 -4.52
N ALA A 24 -1.18 17.00 -4.57
CA ALA A 24 -1.04 15.83 -3.71
C ALA A 24 -0.01 14.81 -4.20
N ALA A 25 0.65 15.05 -5.34
CA ALA A 25 1.65 14.16 -5.93
C ALA A 25 2.71 13.63 -4.92
N PRO A 26 3.33 14.48 -4.06
CA PRO A 26 4.29 14.00 -3.07
C PRO A 26 3.66 13.10 -1.99
N THR A 27 2.40 13.36 -1.63
CA THR A 27 1.66 12.55 -0.65
C THR A 27 1.32 11.19 -1.23
N ILE A 28 0.90 11.14 -2.50
CA ILE A 28 0.63 9.89 -3.21
C ILE A 28 1.88 9.01 -3.32
N GLU A 29 3.03 9.60 -3.67
CA GLU A 29 4.30 8.86 -3.74
C GLU A 29 4.69 8.26 -2.38
N LYS A 30 4.45 8.99 -1.29
CA LYS A 30 4.66 8.48 0.07
C LYS A 30 3.70 7.33 0.42
N ILE A 31 2.42 7.42 0.05
CA ILE A 31 1.44 6.34 0.24
C ILE A 31 1.87 5.09 -0.54
N GLN A 32 2.29 5.25 -1.79
CA GLN A 32 2.76 4.13 -2.62
C GLN A 32 3.98 3.45 -2.03
N ARG A 33 4.94 4.22 -1.55
CA ARG A 33 6.13 3.71 -0.86
C ARG A 33 5.76 2.98 0.43
N ALA A 34 4.86 3.54 1.23
CA ALA A 34 4.39 2.92 2.45
C ALA A 34 3.68 1.59 2.18
N LEU A 35 2.87 1.47 1.12
CA LEU A 35 2.25 0.21 0.72
C LEU A 35 3.28 -0.86 0.36
N VAL A 36 4.34 -0.48 -0.36
CA VAL A 36 5.45 -1.39 -0.70
C VAL A 36 6.22 -1.80 0.55
N GLU A 37 6.52 -0.86 1.45
CA GLU A 37 7.22 -1.16 2.70
C GLU A 37 6.42 -2.09 3.62
N VAL A 38 5.10 -1.88 3.73
CA VAL A 38 4.23 -2.83 4.42
C VAL A 38 4.30 -4.19 3.75
N ALA A 39 4.22 -4.27 2.42
CA ALA A 39 4.31 -5.53 1.70
C ALA A 39 5.63 -6.27 2.01
N GLU A 40 6.76 -5.58 1.98
CA GLU A 40 8.06 -6.15 2.35
C GLU A 40 8.09 -6.61 3.81
N ASN A 41 7.54 -5.83 4.74
CA ASN A 41 7.39 -6.26 6.14
C ASN A 41 6.52 -7.51 6.26
N ILE A 42 5.47 -7.65 5.44
CA ILE A 42 4.64 -8.85 5.38
C ILE A 42 5.45 -10.04 4.90
N ASN A 43 6.22 -9.86 3.83
CA ASN A 43 7.01 -10.92 3.21
C ASN A 43 8.19 -11.37 4.09
N ASN A 44 8.77 -10.47 4.88
CA ASN A 44 9.91 -10.75 5.75
C ASN A 44 9.53 -11.22 7.16
N ALA A 45 8.23 -11.20 7.52
CA ALA A 45 7.77 -11.74 8.79
C ALA A 45 8.14 -13.23 8.94
N ALA A 46 8.41 -13.66 10.18
CA ALA A 46 8.75 -15.04 10.48
C ALA A 46 7.70 -16.01 9.91
N PRO A 47 8.13 -17.15 9.34
CA PRO A 47 7.21 -18.11 8.77
C PRO A 47 6.27 -18.68 9.85
N GLY A 48 4.98 -18.73 9.51
CA GLY A 48 3.94 -19.34 10.34
C GLY A 48 3.50 -20.69 9.78
N SER A 49 2.26 -21.08 10.07
CA SER A 49 1.63 -22.24 9.41
C SER A 49 1.51 -22.04 7.89
N ASP A 50 1.25 -23.11 7.14
CA ASP A 50 0.98 -23.02 5.70
C ASP A 50 -0.15 -22.03 5.37
N THR A 51 -1.19 -22.01 6.20
CA THR A 51 -2.31 -21.07 6.07
C THR A 51 -1.84 -19.63 6.28
N ASP A 52 -1.03 -19.36 7.30
CA ASP A 52 -0.49 -18.02 7.56
C ASP A 52 0.40 -17.55 6.41
N ASN A 53 1.24 -18.44 5.88
CA ASN A 53 2.14 -18.13 4.78
C ASN A 53 1.37 -17.83 3.49
N ARG A 54 0.29 -18.57 3.19
CA ARG A 54 -0.61 -18.27 2.05
C ARG A 54 -1.35 -16.95 2.22
N ASN A 55 -1.83 -16.66 3.43
CA ASN A 55 -2.50 -15.40 3.74
C ASN A 55 -1.55 -14.21 3.57
N ARG A 56 -0.32 -14.32 4.07
CA ARG A 56 0.75 -13.32 3.89
C ARG A 56 1.08 -13.10 2.42
N ALA A 57 1.25 -14.16 1.63
CA ALA A 57 1.51 -14.04 0.19
C ALA A 57 0.36 -13.35 -0.56
N THR A 58 -0.88 -13.54 -0.11
CA THR A 58 -2.05 -12.86 -0.65
C THR A 58 -2.03 -11.37 -0.32
N LEU A 59 -1.76 -11.01 0.94
CA LEU A 59 -1.65 -9.62 1.38
C LEU A 59 -0.50 -8.89 0.68
N TYR A 60 0.68 -9.52 0.56
CA TYR A 60 1.83 -9.01 -0.18
C TYR A 60 1.44 -8.60 -1.61
N ARG A 61 0.83 -9.51 -2.37
CA ARG A 61 0.38 -9.25 -3.74
C ARG A 61 -0.67 -8.16 -3.80
N GLY A 62 -1.61 -8.15 -2.85
CA GLY A 62 -2.66 -7.12 -2.77
C GLY A 62 -2.10 -5.71 -2.55
N LEU A 63 -1.12 -5.57 -1.66
CA LEU A 63 -0.47 -4.27 -1.38
C LEU A 63 0.32 -3.75 -2.59
N LEU A 64 1.04 -4.62 -3.30
CA LEU A 64 1.73 -4.25 -4.53
C LEU A 64 0.76 -3.87 -5.64
N ALA A 65 -0.34 -4.61 -5.79
CA ALA A 65 -1.39 -4.27 -6.75
C ALA A 65 -2.00 -2.90 -6.44
N ALA A 66 -2.34 -2.62 -5.18
CA ALA A 66 -2.88 -1.32 -4.76
C ALA A 66 -1.92 -0.16 -5.10
N SER A 67 -0.62 -0.32 -4.82
CA SER A 67 0.39 0.70 -5.15
C SER A 67 0.44 1.01 -6.67
N ARG A 68 0.36 -0.03 -7.52
CA ARG A 68 0.30 0.11 -8.98
C ARG A 68 -0.99 0.74 -9.47
N VAL A 69 -2.14 0.37 -8.90
CA VAL A 69 -3.44 0.96 -9.26
C VAL A 69 -3.44 2.46 -8.97
N ILE A 70 -2.94 2.88 -7.80
CA ILE A 70 -2.80 4.31 -7.46
C ILE A 70 -1.91 5.03 -8.47
N HIS A 71 -0.81 4.39 -8.91
CA HIS A 71 0.06 4.95 -9.95
C HIS A 71 -0.71 5.18 -11.25
N GLN A 72 -1.44 4.16 -11.70
CA GLN A 72 -2.15 4.18 -12.98
C GLN A 72 -3.27 5.23 -12.99
N ILE A 73 -4.02 5.36 -11.90
CA ILE A 73 -5.11 6.36 -11.80
C ILE A 73 -4.56 7.78 -11.92
N ARG A 74 -3.35 8.06 -11.42
CA ARG A 74 -2.71 9.38 -11.53
C ARG A 74 -2.28 9.71 -12.97
N GLN A 75 -1.96 8.70 -13.78
CA GLN A 75 -1.52 8.86 -15.17
C GLN A 75 -2.69 8.91 -16.17
N ALA A 76 -3.91 8.63 -15.71
CA ALA A 76 -5.14 8.58 -16.51
C ALA A 76 -5.84 9.93 -16.53
#